data_AF-D8U2E6-F1
#
_entry.id   AF-D8U2E6-F1
#
_cell.length_a   1.000
_cell.length_b   1.000
_cell.length_c   1.000
_cell.angle_alpha   90.00
_cell.angle_beta   90.00
_cell.angle_gamma   90.00
#
_symmetry.space_group_name_H-M   'P 1'
#
loop_
_entity.id
_entity.type
_entity.pdbx_description
1 polymer ?
#
loop_
_entity_poly.entity_id
_entity_poly.type
_entity_poly.pdbx_seq_one_letter_code
_entity_poly.pdbx_strand_id
1 'polypeptide(L)'
;MHPALIPEKHPLCGKYMEALMQCRKENPYRKYVGVCSEITWQLSACLKQEKKIVREPRQKRFHERWTQKKQEDQERLQKLQQERTATAGTPGAAAAADPETGANAADPLAASGGSAGTR
;
A
#
# COMPACT_ATOMS: atom_id res chain seq x y z
N MET A 1 22.17 12.72 -7.55
CA MET A 1 22.05 13.06 -8.98
C MET A 1 20.91 12.23 -9.55
N HIS A 2 19.79 12.84 -9.96
CA HIS A 2 18.71 12.10 -10.64
C HIS A 2 19.19 11.81 -12.07
N PRO A 3 19.38 10.54 -12.46
CA PRO A 3 19.77 10.21 -13.81
C PRO A 3 18.54 10.35 -14.72
N ALA A 4 18.77 10.98 -15.88
CA ALA A 4 17.84 11.19 -17.00
C ALA A 4 16.57 12.00 -16.69
N LEU A 5 16.72 13.32 -16.60
CA LEU A 5 15.65 14.25 -16.97
C LEU A 5 15.51 14.21 -18.51
N ILE A 6 14.66 13.32 -19.00
CA ILE A 6 14.35 13.23 -20.42
C ILE A 6 13.38 14.38 -20.74
N PRO A 7 13.77 15.36 -21.58
CA PRO A 7 12.96 16.56 -21.82
C PRO A 7 11.55 16.23 -22.34
N GLU A 8 11.40 15.13 -23.07
CA GLU A 8 10.11 14.65 -23.57
C GLU A 8 9.11 14.25 -22.48
N LYS A 9 9.57 13.91 -21.27
CA LYS A 9 8.69 13.52 -20.15
C LYS A 9 8.23 14.69 -19.28
N HIS A 10 8.83 15.87 -19.46
CA HIS A 10 8.67 17.03 -18.59
C HIS A 10 8.54 18.34 -19.38
N PRO A 11 7.48 18.50 -20.21
CA PRO A 11 7.30 19.67 -21.07
C PRO A 11 7.20 20.98 -20.28
N LEU A 12 6.72 20.95 -19.03
CA LEU A 12 6.59 22.15 -18.19
C LEU A 12 7.93 22.61 -17.61
N CYS A 13 8.86 21.69 -17.38
CA CYS A 13 10.14 21.99 -16.73
C CYS A 13 11.30 22.13 -17.72
N GLY A 14 11.03 22.11 -19.03
CA GLY A 14 12.01 22.26 -20.12
C GLY A 14 12.97 23.44 -19.94
N LYS A 15 12.42 24.61 -19.62
CA LYS A 15 13.19 25.86 -19.45
C LYS A 15 14.26 25.76 -18.35
N TYR A 16 13.96 25.08 -17.25
CA TYR A 16 14.91 24.89 -16.15
C TYR A 16 15.98 23.84 -16.49
N MET A 17 15.64 22.85 -17.33
CA MET A 17 16.61 21.86 -17.82
C MET A 17 17.63 22.50 -18.74
N GLU A 18 17.18 23.31 -19.70
CA GLU A 18 18.04 24.06 -20.61
C GLU A 18 18.97 25.02 -19.83
N ALA A 19 18.43 25.78 -18.88
CA ALA A 19 19.22 26.66 -18.02
C ALA A 19 20.28 25.89 -17.21
N LEU A 20 19.94 24.70 -16.72
CA LEU A 20 20.88 23.85 -15.98
C LEU A 20 21.97 23.28 -16.90
N MET A 21 21.62 22.88 -18.13
CA MET A 21 22.58 22.41 -19.13
C MET A 21 23.54 23.53 -19.53
N GLN A 22 23.03 24.74 -19.75
CA GLN A 22 23.84 25.91 -20.08
C GLN A 22 24.80 26.27 -18.92
N CYS A 23 24.30 26.31 -17.69
CA CYS A 23 25.15 26.58 -16.52
C CYS A 23 26.26 25.53 -16.35
N ARG A 24 25.96 24.25 -16.57
CA ARG A 24 26.96 23.17 -16.53
C ARG A 24 27.96 23.22 -17.69
N LYS A 25 27.53 23.68 -18.87
CA LYS A 25 28.40 23.86 -20.05
C LYS A 25 29.40 25.00 -19.84
N GLU A 26 28.94 26.10 -19.27
CA GLU A 26 29.78 27.27 -18.96
C GLU A 26 30.70 27.02 -17.76
N ASN A 27 30.29 26.18 -16.81
CA ASN A 27 31.00 25.97 -15.55
C ASN A 27 31.28 24.48 -15.26
N PRO A 28 32.09 23.80 -16.09
CA PRO A 28 32.37 22.36 -15.92
C PRO A 28 33.05 22.03 -14.58
N TYR A 29 33.93 22.92 -14.11
CA TYR A 29 34.67 22.75 -12.85
C TYR A 29 33.93 23.31 -11.63
N ARG A 30 33.03 24.29 -11.81
CA ARG A 30 32.28 24.88 -10.68
C ARG A 30 31.05 24.11 -10.25
N LYS A 31 30.81 22.91 -10.83
CA LYS A 31 29.75 22.01 -10.38
C LYS A 31 29.86 21.64 -8.89
N TYR A 32 31.08 21.68 -8.34
CA TYR A 32 31.36 21.38 -6.94
C TYR A 32 31.25 22.59 -5.99
N VAL A 33 31.13 23.80 -6.55
CA VAL A 33 31.09 25.06 -5.79
C VAL A 33 29.66 25.59 -5.64
N GLY A 34 28.67 24.85 -6.17
CA GLY A 34 27.25 25.18 -5.99
C GLY A 34 26.72 26.31 -6.89
N VAL A 35 27.47 26.74 -7.91
CA VAL A 35 27.05 27.86 -8.80
C VAL A 35 25.71 27.57 -9.50
N CYS A 36 25.47 26.32 -9.91
CA CYS A 36 24.21 25.92 -10.55
C CYS A 36 23.16 25.37 -9.57
N SER A 37 23.36 25.53 -8.25
CA SER A 37 22.49 24.93 -7.23
C SER A 37 21.08 25.54 -7.23
N GLU A 38 20.97 26.85 -7.41
CA GLU A 38 19.68 27.56 -7.49
C GLU A 38 18.82 27.03 -8.65
N ILE A 39 19.40 26.93 -9.86
CA ILE A 39 18.73 26.38 -11.04
C ILE A 39 18.31 24.92 -10.80
N THR A 40 19.15 24.16 -10.10
CA THR A 40 18.85 22.76 -9.72
C THR A 40 17.67 22.69 -8.75
N TRP A 41 17.55 23.65 -7.82
CA TRP A 41 16.46 23.73 -6.87
C TRP A 41 15.14 24.08 -7.57
N GLN A 42 15.15 25.08 -8.44
CA GLN A 42 13.98 25.47 -9.25
C GLN A 42 13.49 24.32 -10.13
N LEU A 43 14.42 23.61 -10.78
CA LEU A 43 14.10 22.42 -11.56
C LEU A 43 13.44 21.33 -10.70
N SER A 44 13.99 21.09 -9.50
CA SER A 44 13.43 20.11 -8.57
C SER A 44 12.04 20.50 -8.05
N ALA A 45 11.79 21.80 -7.83
CA ALA A 45 10.49 22.31 -7.44
C ALA A 45 9.45 22.12 -8.57
N CYS A 46 9.83 22.45 -9.81
CA CYS A 46 8.98 22.27 -10.98
C CYS A 46 8.60 20.79 -11.18
N LEU A 47 9.57 19.87 -11.13
CA LEU A 47 9.31 18.43 -11.28
C LEU A 47 8.40 17.87 -10.19
N LYS A 48 8.51 18.38 -8.96
CA LYS A 48 7.61 18.01 -7.86
C LYS A 48 6.18 18.47 -8.14
N GLN A 49 6.00 19.67 -8.67
CA GLN A 49 4.67 20.20 -9.03
C GLN A 49 4.06 19.40 -10.17
N GLU A 50 4.80 19.17 -11.26
CA GLU A 50 4.32 18.38 -12.40
C GLU A 50 3.95 16.95 -11.97
N LYS A 51 4.77 16.32 -11.13
CA LYS A 51 4.46 15.01 -10.56
C LYS A 51 3.20 15.01 -9.71
N LYS A 52 2.91 16.09 -8.97
CA LYS A 52 1.65 16.22 -8.21
C LYS A 52 0.46 16.32 -9.15
N ILE A 53 0.54 17.18 -10.17
CA ILE A 53 -0.53 17.36 -11.16
C ILE A 53 -0.86 16.04 -11.86
N VAL A 54 0.15 15.27 -12.28
CA VAL A 54 -0.06 13.96 -12.93
C VAL A 54 -0.58 12.91 -11.94
N ARG A 55 -0.16 12.97 -10.68
CA ARG A 55 -0.52 11.98 -9.65
C ARG A 55 -1.93 12.17 -9.09
N GLU A 56 -2.40 13.40 -8.94
CA GLU A 56 -3.73 13.73 -8.42
C GLU A 56 -4.89 13.00 -9.13
N PRO A 57 -5.02 13.04 -10.48
CA PRO A 57 -6.11 12.34 -11.16
C PRO A 57 -5.95 10.81 -11.05
N ARG A 58 -4.72 10.30 -11.05
CA ARG A 58 -4.46 8.87 -10.83
C ARG A 58 -4.90 8.44 -9.43
N GLN A 59 -4.65 9.26 -8.41
CA GLN A 59 -5.06 8.99 -7.04
C GLN A 59 -6.58 9.04 -6.90
N LYS A 60 -7.27 10.03 -7.48
CA LYS A 60 -8.74 10.11 -7.46
C LYS A 60 -9.38 8.86 -8.06
N ARG A 61 -8.96 8.47 -9.27
CA ARG A 61 -9.44 7.25 -9.94
C ARG A 61 -9.14 5.96 -9.16
N PHE A 62 -7.99 5.92 -8.47
CA PHE A 62 -7.66 4.79 -7.61
C PHE A 62 -8.59 4.72 -6.39
N HIS A 63 -8.86 5.86 -5.74
CA HIS A 63 -9.77 5.92 -4.59
C HIS A 63 -11.19 5.55 -4.99
N GLU A 64 -11.70 6.07 -6.11
CA GLU A 64 -13.03 5.71 -6.63
C GLU A 64 -13.18 4.20 -6.86
N ARG A 65 -12.22 3.58 -7.56
CA ARG A 65 -12.21 2.12 -7.78
C ARG A 65 -12.08 1.36 -6.48
N TRP A 66 -11.28 1.85 -5.53
CA TRP A 66 -11.11 1.21 -4.24
C TRP A 66 -12.39 1.27 -3.40
N THR A 67 -13.09 2.41 -3.40
CA THR A 67 -14.37 2.55 -2.71
C THR A 67 -15.46 1.67 -3.30
N GLN A 68 -15.54 1.58 -4.63
CA GLN A 68 -16.49 0.68 -5.32
C GLN A 68 -16.23 -0.77 -4.95
N LYS A 69 -14.97 -1.22 -5.08
CA LYS A 69 -14.60 -2.60 -4.72
C LYS A 69 -14.88 -2.92 -3.25
N LYS A 70 -14.63 -1.95 -2.35
CA LYS A 70 -14.91 -2.13 -0.92
C LYS A 70 -16.41 -2.31 -0.64
N GLN A 71 -17.28 -1.59 -1.35
CA GLN A 71 -18.73 -1.75 -1.24
C GLN A 71 -19.17 -3.12 -1.76
N GLU A 72 -18.70 -3.52 -2.95
CA GLU A 72 -19.00 -4.83 -3.53
C GLU A 72 -18.57 -5.99 -2.62
N ASP A 73 -17.38 -5.92 -2.03
CA ASP A 73 -16.88 -6.94 -1.09
C ASP A 73 -17.70 -6.95 0.21
N GLN A 74 -18.16 -5.80 0.71
CA GLN A 74 -19.06 -5.73 1.86
C GLN A 74 -20.41 -6.39 1.56
N GLU A 75 -21.01 -6.11 0.40
CA GLU A 75 -22.26 -6.74 -0.03
C GLU A 75 -22.11 -8.25 -0.23
N ARG A 76 -21.01 -8.69 -0.85
CA ARG A 76 -20.70 -10.12 -0.99
C ARG A 76 -20.60 -10.80 0.37
N LEU A 77 -19.95 -10.16 1.35
CA LEU A 77 -19.81 -10.71 2.69
C LEU A 77 -21.17 -10.81 3.40
N GLN A 78 -22.03 -9.81 3.25
CA GLN A 78 -23.39 -9.84 3.82
C GLN A 78 -24.23 -10.96 3.22
N LYS A 79 -24.16 -11.20 1.90
CA LYS A 79 -24.85 -12.32 1.24
C LYS A 79 -24.38 -13.66 1.78
N LEU A 80 -23.07 -13.87 1.88
CA LEU A 80 -22.50 -15.09 2.45
C LEU A 80 -22.89 -15.29 3.92
N GLN A 81 -22.99 -14.21 4.70
CA GLN A 81 -23.48 -14.26 6.08
C GLN A 81 -24.96 -14.66 6.14
N GLN A 82 -25.80 -14.07 5.29
CA GLN A 82 -27.22 -14.41 5.22
C GLN A 82 -27.41 -15.88 4.81
N GLU A 83 -26.69 -16.35 3.80
CA GLU A 83 -26.68 -17.76 3.36
C GLU A 83 -26.23 -18.69 4.48
N ARG A 84 -25.17 -18.34 5.23
CA ARG A 84 -24.72 -19.07 6.42
C ARG A 84 -25.77 -19.10 7.53
N THR A 85 -26.45 -17.99 7.80
CA THR A 85 -27.50 -17.93 8.83
C THR A 85 -28.78 -18.63 8.41
N ALA A 86 -29.13 -18.61 7.13
CA ALA A 86 -30.29 -19.32 6.58
C ALA A 86 -30.07 -20.84 6.60
N THR A 87 -28.87 -21.30 6.26
CA THR A 87 -28.49 -22.72 6.37
C THR A 87 -28.36 -23.18 7.82
N ALA A 88 -27.93 -22.31 8.74
CA ALA A 88 -27.91 -22.60 10.18
C ALA A 88 -29.30 -22.48 10.86
N GLY A 89 -30.26 -21.81 10.22
CA GLY A 89 -31.60 -21.50 10.72
C GLY A 89 -32.67 -22.56 10.45
N THR A 90 -32.31 -23.74 9.95
CA THR A 90 -33.17 -24.93 9.94
C THR A 90 -32.84 -25.79 11.17
N PRO A 91 -33.44 -25.55 12.35
CA PRO A 91 -33.43 -26.52 13.44
C PRO A 91 -34.41 -27.65 13.07
N GLY A 92 -33.96 -28.60 12.25
CA GLY A 92 -34.90 -29.62 11.76
C GLY A 92 -34.36 -30.65 10.78
N ALA A 93 -33.13 -31.17 10.96
CA ALA A 93 -32.78 -32.57 10.67
C ALA A 93 -31.33 -32.86 11.12
N ALA A 94 -31.21 -33.80 12.06
CA ALA A 94 -30.01 -34.45 12.62
C ALA A 94 -29.10 -33.58 13.52
N ALA A 95 -28.99 -33.79 14.84
CA ALA A 95 -29.35 -34.95 15.66
C ALA A 95 -28.94 -36.30 15.03
N ALA A 96 -27.67 -36.43 14.68
CA ALA A 96 -26.91 -37.64 14.98
C ALA A 96 -25.90 -37.16 16.03
N ALA A 97 -26.03 -37.43 17.34
CA ALA A 97 -26.01 -38.75 17.94
C ALA A 97 -24.95 -39.61 17.27
N ASP A 98 -23.69 -39.37 17.63
CA ASP A 98 -22.73 -40.44 17.85
C ASP A 98 -22.94 -40.94 19.29
N PRO A 99 -23.54 -42.12 19.52
CA PRO A 99 -23.38 -42.84 20.76
C PRO A 99 -22.53 -44.08 20.47
N GLU A 100 -21.24 -44.11 20.82
CA GLU A 100 -20.57 -45.33 21.32
C GLU A 100 -19.32 -44.93 22.14
N THR A 101 -19.59 -44.82 23.45
CA THR A 101 -18.77 -45.21 24.60
C THR A 101 -17.40 -45.85 24.35
N GLY A 102 -16.37 -45.27 24.95
CA GLY A 102 -15.07 -45.90 25.19
C GLY A 102 -14.42 -45.26 26.40
N ALA A 103 -14.73 -45.79 27.58
CA ALA A 103 -14.18 -45.39 28.87
C ALA A 103 -12.64 -45.36 28.85
N ASN A 104 -12.04 -44.34 29.49
CA ASN A 104 -11.07 -44.56 30.55
C ASN A 104 -10.87 -43.27 31.36
N ALA A 105 -11.19 -43.37 32.64
CA ALA A 105 -10.82 -42.44 33.68
C ALA A 105 -9.38 -42.75 34.14
N ALA A 106 -8.57 -41.70 34.29
CA ALA A 106 -7.37 -41.51 35.13
C ALA A 106 -6.60 -40.36 34.46
N ASP A 107 -6.19 -39.26 35.07
CA ASP A 107 -5.79 -39.03 36.46
C ASP A 107 -5.65 -37.49 36.65
N PRO A 108 -6.02 -36.89 37.79
CA PRO A 108 -5.81 -35.46 38.02
C PRO A 108 -4.72 -35.25 39.08
N LEU A 109 -3.46 -34.97 38.72
CA LEU A 109 -2.53 -34.37 39.70
C LEU A 109 -1.21 -33.83 39.10
N ALA A 110 -0.74 -32.74 39.71
CA ALA A 110 0.59 -32.12 39.65
C ALA A 110 0.91 -31.21 38.44
N ALA A 111 0.80 -29.89 38.54
CA ALA A 111 1.65 -28.94 39.28
C ALA A 111 2.99 -28.58 38.59
N SER A 112 3.16 -27.27 38.40
CA SER A 112 4.40 -26.46 38.50
C SER A 112 5.37 -26.32 37.30
N GLY A 113 5.78 -25.06 37.10
CA GLY A 113 6.96 -24.60 36.35
C GLY A 113 6.66 -24.18 34.91
N GLY A 114 6.89 -22.96 34.42
CA GLY A 114 7.70 -21.85 34.89
C GLY A 114 8.33 -21.15 33.67
N SER A 115 8.31 -19.81 33.67
CA SER A 115 9.27 -18.91 33.01
C SER A 115 9.38 -18.84 31.47
N ALA A 116 8.95 -17.68 30.95
CA ALA A 116 9.66 -16.74 30.07
C ALA A 116 10.69 -17.24 29.03
N GLY A 117 10.54 -16.72 27.80
CA GLY A 117 11.57 -16.79 26.76
C GLY A 117 11.32 -15.80 25.64
N THR A 118 11.66 -14.53 25.88
CA THR A 118 11.83 -13.48 24.87
C THR A 118 13.16 -13.71 24.13
N ARG A 119 13.17 -13.76 22.81
CA ARG A 119 14.22 -13.21 21.93
C ARG A 119 13.81 -13.27 20.47
#